data_AF-Q43114-F1
#
_entry.id   AF-Q43114-F1
#
_cell.length_a   1.000
_cell.length_b   1.000
_cell.length_c   1.000
_cell.angle_alpha   90.00
_cell.angle_beta   90.00
_cell.angle_gamma   90.00
#
_symmetry.space_group_name_H-M   'P 1'
#
loop_
_entity.id
_entity.type
_entity.pdbx_description
1 polymer ?
#
loop_
_entity_poly.entity_id
_entity_poly.type
_entity_poly.pdbx_seq_one_letter_code
_entity_poly.pdbx_strand_id
1 'polypeptide(L)'
;AVVAKDGSGQFKTIGEALKLVKKKSEKRFSVYVKEGRYVENIDLDKNTWNVMIYGDGKDKTFVLGSRNFMDGTPTFETATFAVKGKGFIAKDIGFVNNAGASKHQAVALRSGSDRSVFFRCSFDGFQDTLYAHSNRQFYRDCDITGTIDFIFGNAAVVFQSCKIMPRQPLPNQFNTITAQGKKDPNQNTGIIIQKSTITPFGNNLTAPTYLGRPWK
;
A
#
# COMPACT_ATOMS: atom_id res chain seq x y z
N ALA A 1 14.54 1.13 -16.11
CA ALA A 1 15.59 1.56 -15.17
C ALA A 1 15.87 0.43 -14.18
N VAL A 2 17.11 0.27 -13.73
CA VAL A 2 17.48 -0.72 -12.69
C VAL A 2 17.99 0.00 -11.44
N VAL A 3 17.41 -0.33 -10.28
CA VAL A 3 17.78 0.20 -8.97
C VAL A 3 18.43 -0.91 -8.16
N ALA A 4 19.62 -0.69 -7.61
CA ALA A 4 20.31 -1.65 -6.76
C ALA A 4 21.18 -0.95 -5.71
N LYS A 5 21.05 -1.34 -4.44
CA LYS A 5 21.82 -0.72 -3.34
C LYS A 5 23.31 -1.08 -3.39
N ASP A 6 23.64 -2.25 -3.91
CA ASP A 6 25.00 -2.77 -4.07
C ASP A 6 25.80 -2.08 -5.19
N GLY A 7 25.17 -1.17 -5.95
CA GLY A 7 25.80 -0.46 -7.07
C GLY A 7 25.80 -1.23 -8.40
N SER A 8 25.21 -2.43 -8.45
CA SER A 8 25.07 -3.23 -9.68
C SER A 8 23.97 -2.74 -10.63
N GLY A 9 23.29 -1.65 -10.28
CA GLY A 9 22.20 -1.02 -11.03
C GLY A 9 22.56 0.38 -11.52
N GLN A 10 21.63 1.00 -12.24
CA GLN A 10 21.80 2.37 -12.75
C GLN A 10 21.60 3.43 -11.66
N PHE A 11 20.79 3.11 -10.64
CA PHE A 11 20.43 4.00 -9.54
C PHE A 11 20.58 3.28 -8.20
N LYS A 12 20.89 4.03 -7.15
CA LYS A 12 20.93 3.50 -5.77
C LYS A 12 19.56 3.60 -5.09
N THR A 13 18.73 4.54 -5.51
CA THR A 13 17.41 4.81 -4.92
C THR A 13 16.29 4.69 -5.95
N ILE A 14 15.09 4.39 -5.47
CA ILE A 14 13.91 4.28 -6.33
C ILE A 14 13.48 5.66 -6.79
N GLY A 15 13.55 6.67 -5.91
CA GLY A 15 13.24 8.06 -6.23
C GLY A 15 14.06 8.62 -7.39
N GLU A 16 15.35 8.31 -7.47
CA GLU A 16 16.21 8.73 -8.60
C GLU A 16 15.74 8.12 -9.93
N ALA A 17 15.44 6.82 -9.96
CA ALA A 17 14.96 6.17 -11.18
C ALA A 17 13.62 6.76 -11.65
N LEU A 18 12.75 7.11 -10.71
CA LEU A 18 11.42 7.68 -11.00
C LEU A 18 11.48 9.12 -11.55
N LYS A 19 12.57 9.87 -11.31
CA LYS A 19 12.77 11.20 -11.93
C LYS A 19 12.87 11.15 -13.45
N LEU A 20 13.20 9.99 -14.03
CA LEU A 20 13.26 9.80 -15.49
C LEU A 20 11.89 9.58 -16.14
N VAL A 21 10.82 9.42 -15.36
CA VAL A 21 9.48 9.22 -15.90
C VAL A 21 9.05 10.48 -16.66
N LYS A 22 8.86 10.33 -17.98
CA LYS A 22 8.27 11.39 -18.80
C LYS A 22 6.82 11.61 -18.38
N LYS A 23 6.48 12.85 -18.04
CA LYS A 23 5.12 13.23 -17.63
C LYS A 23 4.10 12.86 -18.72
N LYS A 24 2.99 12.27 -18.28
CA LYS A 24 1.84 11.86 -19.10
C LYS A 24 2.19 10.94 -20.28
N SER A 25 3.30 10.20 -20.17
CA SER A 25 3.68 9.21 -21.17
C SER A 25 2.62 8.12 -21.32
N GLU A 26 2.22 7.82 -22.55
CA GLU A 26 1.35 6.68 -22.86
C GLU A 26 2.10 5.35 -22.86
N LYS A 27 3.44 5.40 -23.01
CA LYS A 27 4.31 4.22 -22.92
C LYS A 27 4.57 3.88 -21.47
N ARG A 28 4.61 2.57 -21.18
CA ARG A 28 4.97 2.04 -19.85
C ARG A 28 6.43 2.30 -19.53
N PHE A 29 6.69 2.89 -18.37
CA PHE A 29 8.05 3.05 -17.84
C PHE A 29 8.27 2.04 -16.71
N SER A 30 9.15 1.07 -16.93
CA SER A 30 9.43 0.00 -15.96
C SER A 30 10.70 0.27 -15.15
N VAL A 31 10.58 0.13 -13.83
CA VAL A 31 11.67 0.21 -12.86
C VAL A 31 11.80 -1.15 -12.19
N TYR A 32 12.95 -1.80 -12.41
CA TYR A 32 13.34 -2.99 -11.69
C TYR A 32 14.10 -2.57 -10.42
N VAL A 33 13.67 -3.05 -9.27
CA VAL A 33 14.26 -2.76 -7.97
C VAL A 33 14.81 -4.07 -7.39
N LYS A 34 16.13 -4.21 -7.35
CA LYS A 34 16.75 -5.42 -6.80
C LYS A 34 16.42 -5.63 -5.32
N GLU A 35 16.67 -6.82 -4.82
CA GLU A 35 16.51 -7.14 -3.40
C GLU A 35 17.20 -6.13 -2.49
N GLY A 36 16.56 -5.85 -1.36
CA GLY A 36 17.04 -4.86 -0.41
C GLY A 36 15.93 -4.04 0.23
N ARG A 37 16.35 -3.22 1.19
CA ARG A 37 15.48 -2.36 1.99
C ARG A 37 15.73 -0.90 1.63
N TYR A 38 14.77 -0.27 0.97
CA TYR A 38 14.85 1.10 0.47
C TYR A 38 14.08 2.03 1.41
N VAL A 39 14.79 2.78 2.24
CA VAL A 39 14.18 3.72 3.20
C VAL A 39 13.94 5.04 2.48
N GLU A 40 12.75 5.20 1.91
CA GLU A 40 12.36 6.31 1.06
C GLU A 40 10.86 6.60 1.20
N ASN A 41 10.47 7.88 1.28
CA ASN A 41 9.09 8.30 1.08
C ASN A 41 8.91 8.79 -0.36
N ILE A 42 8.04 8.15 -1.12
CA ILE A 42 7.83 8.43 -2.55
C ILE A 42 6.40 8.90 -2.78
N ASP A 43 6.21 10.06 -3.43
CA ASP A 43 4.90 10.55 -3.88
C ASP A 43 4.93 10.83 -5.40
N LEU A 44 4.31 9.93 -6.15
CA LEU A 44 4.13 10.05 -7.60
C LEU A 44 2.88 10.89 -7.91
N ASP A 45 3.11 12.06 -8.49
CA ASP A 45 2.06 13.03 -8.82
C ASP A 45 1.05 12.52 -9.87
N LYS A 46 -0.01 13.28 -10.12
CA LYS A 46 -1.02 12.92 -11.12
C LYS A 46 -0.52 12.88 -12.57
N ASN A 47 0.69 13.39 -12.84
CA ASN A 47 1.29 13.45 -14.17
C ASN A 47 2.23 12.27 -14.44
N THR A 48 2.52 11.40 -13.47
CA THR A 48 3.40 10.23 -13.65
C THR A 48 2.58 9.00 -14.05
N TRP A 49 2.28 8.90 -15.35
CA TRP A 49 1.41 7.85 -15.91
C TRP A 49 2.18 6.58 -16.28
N ASN A 50 1.48 5.44 -16.25
CA ASN A 50 1.95 4.15 -16.76
C ASN A 50 3.30 3.70 -16.20
N VAL A 51 3.58 4.01 -14.93
CA VAL A 51 4.78 3.55 -14.23
C VAL A 51 4.55 2.13 -13.73
N MET A 52 5.50 1.24 -14.01
CA MET A 52 5.57 -0.08 -13.39
C MET A 52 6.81 -0.14 -12.52
N ILE A 53 6.65 -0.54 -11.26
CA ILE A 53 7.77 -0.92 -10.39
C ILE A 53 7.67 -2.41 -10.10
N TYR A 54 8.80 -3.12 -10.13
CA TYR A 54 8.82 -4.51 -9.72
C TYR A 54 10.12 -4.90 -9.02
N GLY A 55 9.99 -5.79 -8.05
CA GLY A 55 11.12 -6.26 -7.24
C GLY A 55 11.53 -7.71 -7.52
N ASP A 56 12.48 -8.19 -6.72
CA ASP A 56 12.94 -9.60 -6.70
C ASP A 56 12.02 -10.54 -5.91
N GLY A 57 10.94 -10.00 -5.33
CA GLY A 57 9.98 -10.73 -4.52
C GLY A 57 9.42 -9.84 -3.42
N LYS A 58 8.14 -10.05 -3.06
CA LYS A 58 7.48 -9.33 -1.97
C LYS A 58 8.12 -9.52 -0.59
N ASP A 59 8.96 -10.54 -0.47
CA ASP A 59 9.70 -10.89 0.75
C ASP A 59 11.21 -10.56 0.64
N LYS A 60 11.65 -9.90 -0.46
CA LYS A 60 13.05 -9.59 -0.75
C LYS A 60 13.30 -8.10 -0.99
N THR A 61 12.40 -7.44 -1.71
CA THR A 61 12.49 -6.02 -2.04
C THR A 61 11.44 -5.25 -1.24
N PHE A 62 11.88 -4.27 -0.44
CA PHE A 62 11.01 -3.50 0.44
C PHE A 62 11.23 -1.99 0.29
N VAL A 63 10.14 -1.22 0.24
CA VAL A 63 10.16 0.23 0.45
C VAL A 63 9.65 0.53 1.86
N LEU A 64 10.39 1.33 2.62
CA LEU A 64 10.14 1.55 4.04
C LEU A 64 10.06 3.04 4.39
N GLY A 65 9.11 3.38 5.25
CA GLY A 65 8.99 4.68 5.88
C GLY A 65 8.35 4.55 7.26
N SER A 66 8.33 5.65 8.02
CA SER A 66 7.85 5.68 9.42
C SER A 66 7.01 6.91 9.76
N ARG A 67 6.60 7.69 8.74
CA ARG A 67 5.75 8.87 8.95
C ARG A 67 4.40 8.44 9.54
N ASN A 68 3.88 9.22 10.47
CA ASN A 68 2.70 8.88 11.23
C ASN A 68 1.98 10.12 11.79
N PHE A 69 0.74 9.92 12.20
CA PHE A 69 -0.11 10.97 12.73
C PHE A 69 0.36 11.52 14.08
N MET A 70 0.81 10.66 15.00
CA MET A 70 1.25 11.10 16.33
C MET A 70 2.41 12.07 16.30
N ASP A 71 3.32 11.89 15.35
CA ASP A 71 4.49 12.75 15.17
C ASP A 71 4.17 13.98 14.29
N GLY A 72 2.89 14.25 14.03
CA GLY A 72 2.42 15.49 13.39
C GLY A 72 2.20 15.42 11.88
N THR A 73 2.32 14.24 11.25
CA THR A 73 2.06 14.10 9.80
C THR A 73 0.60 13.71 9.55
N PRO A 74 -0.21 14.50 8.82
CA PRO A 74 -1.59 14.13 8.51
C PRO A 74 -1.66 12.77 7.80
N THR A 75 -2.67 11.94 8.09
CA THR A 75 -2.79 10.55 7.58
C THR A 75 -2.50 10.43 6.07
N PHE A 76 -3.01 11.36 5.25
CA PHE A 76 -2.81 11.36 3.80
C PHE A 76 -1.33 11.43 3.38
N GLU A 77 -0.49 12.10 4.17
CA GLU A 77 0.93 12.36 3.91
C GLU A 77 1.86 11.36 4.62
N THR A 78 1.31 10.47 5.44
CA THR A 78 2.08 9.41 6.13
C THR A 78 2.54 8.29 5.20
N ALA A 79 1.98 8.22 3.98
CA ALA A 79 2.27 7.16 3.02
C ALA A 79 3.77 7.00 2.76
N THR A 80 4.28 5.78 2.93
CA THR A 80 5.63 5.42 2.49
C THR A 80 5.72 5.49 0.97
N PHE A 81 4.70 4.95 0.28
CA PHE A 81 4.59 5.06 -1.17
C PHE A 81 3.21 5.55 -1.59
N ALA A 82 3.15 6.66 -2.32
CA ALA A 82 1.92 7.26 -2.80
C ALA A 82 1.89 7.35 -4.33
N VAL A 83 0.76 6.97 -4.94
CA VAL A 83 0.58 7.01 -6.40
C VAL A 83 -0.72 7.71 -6.80
N LYS A 84 -0.63 8.67 -7.72
CA LYS A 84 -1.78 9.44 -8.22
C LYS A 84 -1.95 9.32 -9.75
N GLY A 85 -0.87 9.15 -10.50
CA GLY A 85 -0.92 9.01 -11.97
C GLY A 85 -1.56 7.69 -12.42
N LYS A 86 -2.32 7.69 -13.51
CA LYS A 86 -3.08 6.52 -14.00
C LYS A 86 -2.19 5.37 -14.46
N GLY A 87 -2.69 4.14 -14.36
CA GLY A 87 -2.05 2.94 -14.90
C GLY A 87 -0.82 2.48 -14.14
N PHE A 88 -0.71 2.82 -12.85
CA PHE A 88 0.41 2.37 -12.02
C PHE A 88 0.37 0.86 -11.80
N ILE A 89 1.53 0.21 -11.85
CA ILE A 89 1.67 -1.21 -11.54
C ILE A 89 2.78 -1.41 -10.52
N ALA A 90 2.52 -2.20 -9.48
CA ALA A 90 3.54 -2.77 -8.62
C ALA A 90 3.50 -4.30 -8.70
N LYS A 91 4.68 -4.93 -8.69
CA LYS A 91 4.80 -6.40 -8.72
C LYS A 91 5.98 -6.89 -7.90
N ASP A 92 5.82 -8.00 -7.18
CA ASP A 92 6.93 -8.67 -6.48
C ASP A 92 7.73 -7.73 -5.55
N ILE A 93 7.02 -6.88 -4.77
CA ILE A 93 7.64 -5.87 -3.90
C ILE A 93 6.77 -5.59 -2.66
N GLY A 94 7.41 -5.32 -1.53
CA GLY A 94 6.75 -4.94 -0.27
C GLY A 94 6.78 -3.46 0.04
N PHE A 95 5.69 -2.93 0.60
CA PHE A 95 5.57 -1.57 1.10
C PHE A 95 5.31 -1.62 2.61
N VAL A 96 6.14 -0.92 3.38
CA VAL A 96 6.14 -1.03 4.84
C VAL A 96 6.07 0.36 5.47
N ASN A 97 5.14 0.56 6.40
CA ASN A 97 5.23 1.64 7.37
C ASN A 97 5.57 1.07 8.75
N ASN A 98 6.78 1.33 9.24
CA ASN A 98 7.29 0.76 10.49
C ASN A 98 7.13 1.67 11.71
N ALA A 99 6.21 2.66 11.67
CA ALA A 99 5.95 3.55 12.80
C ALA A 99 5.49 2.81 14.07
N GLY A 100 4.72 1.72 13.92
CA GLY A 100 4.22 0.91 15.02
C GLY A 100 2.83 1.30 15.52
N ALA A 101 2.21 0.40 16.32
CA ALA A 101 0.82 0.58 16.78
C ALA A 101 0.60 1.83 17.65
N SER A 102 1.61 2.25 18.42
CA SER A 102 1.53 3.43 19.29
C SER A 102 1.55 4.76 18.53
N LYS A 103 1.82 4.74 17.24
CA LYS A 103 1.91 5.92 16.38
C LYS A 103 0.62 6.26 15.63
N HIS A 104 -0.46 5.51 15.91
CA HIS A 104 -1.76 5.67 15.28
C HIS A 104 -1.64 5.59 13.74
N GLN A 105 -2.33 6.43 12.98
CA GLN A 105 -2.42 6.32 11.52
C GLN A 105 -1.04 6.43 10.86
N ALA A 106 -0.64 5.40 10.11
CA ALA A 106 0.66 5.32 9.46
C ALA A 106 0.58 4.45 8.19
N VAL A 107 0.44 5.11 7.04
CA VAL A 107 0.15 4.46 5.76
C VAL A 107 1.39 3.84 5.13
N ALA A 108 1.32 2.56 4.74
CA ALA A 108 2.36 1.90 3.96
C ALA A 108 2.25 2.25 2.48
N LEU A 109 1.05 2.13 1.90
CA LEU A 109 0.79 2.53 0.52
C LEU A 109 -0.53 3.29 0.40
N ARG A 110 -0.50 4.41 -0.35
CA ARG A 110 -1.70 5.15 -0.76
C ARG A 110 -1.84 5.13 -2.28
N SER A 111 -2.93 4.55 -2.77
CA SER A 111 -3.27 4.60 -4.20
C SER A 111 -4.48 5.50 -4.46
N GLY A 112 -4.27 6.53 -5.26
CA GLY A 112 -5.32 7.26 -5.97
C GLY A 112 -5.21 7.07 -7.49
N SER A 113 -4.46 6.07 -7.94
CA SER A 113 -4.20 5.81 -9.37
C SER A 113 -5.35 5.02 -10.00
N ASP A 114 -5.97 5.57 -11.04
CA ASP A 114 -6.98 4.86 -11.82
C ASP A 114 -6.37 3.74 -12.67
N ARG A 115 -7.04 2.59 -12.69
CA ARG A 115 -6.57 1.35 -13.35
C ARG A 115 -5.22 0.89 -12.80
N SER A 116 -5.00 1.06 -11.50
CA SER A 116 -3.79 0.56 -10.85
C SER A 116 -3.88 -0.93 -10.55
N VAL A 117 -2.73 -1.62 -10.64
CA VAL A 117 -2.60 -3.05 -10.36
C VAL A 117 -1.47 -3.30 -9.38
N PHE A 118 -1.74 -4.12 -8.37
CA PHE A 118 -0.75 -4.61 -7.43
C PHE A 118 -0.77 -6.13 -7.48
N PHE A 119 0.33 -6.76 -7.88
CA PHE A 119 0.39 -8.21 -8.10
C PHE A 119 1.55 -8.84 -7.34
N ARG A 120 1.25 -9.76 -6.42
CA ARG A 120 2.27 -10.34 -5.53
C ARG A 120 3.05 -9.25 -4.80
N CYS A 121 2.33 -8.32 -4.19
CA CYS A 121 2.89 -7.29 -3.30
C CYS A 121 2.61 -7.64 -1.84
N SER A 122 3.41 -7.09 -0.93
CA SER A 122 3.10 -7.09 0.50
C SER A 122 2.86 -5.65 0.99
N PHE A 123 1.92 -5.48 1.91
CA PHE A 123 1.61 -4.22 2.57
C PHE A 123 1.63 -4.47 4.08
N ASP A 124 2.59 -3.87 4.77
CA ASP A 124 2.82 -4.12 6.20
C ASP A 124 2.80 -2.82 7.00
N GLY A 125 1.96 -2.80 8.03
CA GLY A 125 1.80 -1.70 8.94
C GLY A 125 0.97 -2.08 10.15
N PHE A 126 0.40 -1.07 10.80
CA PHE A 126 -0.53 -1.22 11.92
C PHE A 126 -1.85 -0.55 11.56
N GLN A 127 -2.11 0.66 12.07
CA GLN A 127 -3.32 1.41 11.75
C GLN A 127 -3.19 2.08 10.39
N ASP A 128 -4.25 2.00 9.57
CA ASP A 128 -4.34 2.64 8.24
C ASP A 128 -3.29 2.15 7.22
N THR A 129 -2.96 0.84 7.22
CA THR A 129 -1.86 0.29 6.40
C THR A 129 -1.99 0.56 4.89
N LEU A 130 -3.15 0.24 4.30
CA LEU A 130 -3.40 0.38 2.87
C LEU A 130 -4.54 1.37 2.61
N TYR A 131 -4.16 2.54 2.08
CA TYR A 131 -5.10 3.58 1.73
C TYR A 131 -5.50 3.46 0.24
N ALA A 132 -6.54 2.66 -0.02
CA ALA A 132 -7.23 2.59 -1.31
C ALA A 132 -8.10 3.85 -1.50
N HIS A 133 -7.43 4.99 -1.69
CA HIS A 133 -8.00 6.33 -1.58
C HIS A 133 -9.13 6.59 -2.58
N SER A 134 -8.90 6.36 -3.87
CA SER A 134 -9.85 6.73 -4.94
C SER A 134 -9.60 5.97 -6.25
N ASN A 135 -10.55 6.06 -7.19
CA ASN A 135 -10.50 5.46 -8.53
C ASN A 135 -10.53 3.92 -8.54
N ARG A 136 -10.31 3.29 -9.70
CA ARG A 136 -10.39 1.84 -9.88
C ARG A 136 -9.05 1.18 -9.64
N GLN A 137 -9.05 0.14 -8.79
CA GLN A 137 -7.82 -0.51 -8.34
C GLN A 137 -8.00 -2.03 -8.29
N PHE A 138 -6.94 -2.78 -8.57
CA PHE A 138 -6.95 -4.24 -8.49
C PHE A 138 -5.73 -4.77 -7.74
N TYR A 139 -5.97 -5.59 -6.72
CA TYR A 139 -4.95 -6.23 -5.90
C TYR A 139 -5.09 -7.74 -6.04
N ARG A 140 -4.01 -8.42 -6.43
CA ARG A 140 -4.02 -9.86 -6.68
C ARG A 140 -2.81 -10.57 -6.09
N ASP A 141 -3.07 -11.68 -5.42
CA ASP A 141 -2.04 -12.52 -4.79
C ASP A 141 -1.15 -11.73 -3.80
N CYS A 142 -1.75 -10.70 -3.16
CA CYS A 142 -1.07 -9.79 -2.25
C CYS A 142 -1.24 -10.21 -0.79
N ASP A 143 -0.29 -9.82 0.04
CA ASP A 143 -0.33 -9.99 1.49
C ASP A 143 -0.58 -8.62 2.14
N ILE A 144 -1.57 -8.51 3.01
CA ILE A 144 -1.96 -7.25 3.65
C ILE A 144 -2.06 -7.48 5.15
N THR A 145 -1.21 -6.81 5.92
CA THR A 145 -1.10 -6.98 7.37
C THR A 145 -1.38 -5.66 8.08
N GLY A 146 -2.19 -5.68 9.14
CA GLY A 146 -2.46 -4.48 9.93
C GLY A 146 -3.36 -4.72 11.14
N THR A 147 -3.86 -3.63 11.73
CA THR A 147 -4.67 -3.65 12.97
C THR A 147 -6.01 -2.95 12.79
N ILE A 148 -6.06 -1.64 13.06
CA ILE A 148 -7.26 -0.80 12.92
C ILE A 148 -7.33 -0.24 11.49
N ASP A 149 -8.49 -0.40 10.86
CA ASP A 149 -8.86 0.18 9.56
C ASP A 149 -7.80 -0.05 8.46
N PHE A 150 -7.15 -1.22 8.47
CA PHE A 150 -5.91 -1.38 7.72
C PHE A 150 -6.10 -1.52 6.20
N ILE A 151 -7.35 -1.66 5.72
CA ILE A 151 -7.76 -1.44 4.33
C ILE A 151 -8.87 -0.38 4.33
N PHE A 152 -8.57 0.85 3.88
CA PHE A 152 -9.53 1.95 3.98
C PHE A 152 -9.51 2.88 2.77
N GLY A 153 -10.56 3.70 2.66
CA GLY A 153 -10.71 4.70 1.62
C GLY A 153 -12.01 4.55 0.83
N ASN A 154 -12.05 5.18 -0.35
CA ASN A 154 -13.24 5.26 -1.19
C ASN A 154 -12.95 4.92 -2.67
N ALA A 155 -12.03 3.99 -2.92
CA ALA A 155 -11.82 3.42 -4.24
C ALA A 155 -12.96 2.48 -4.67
N ALA A 156 -13.04 2.21 -5.98
CA ALA A 156 -13.70 1.02 -6.51
C ALA A 156 -12.63 -0.07 -6.65
N VAL A 157 -12.51 -0.93 -5.63
CA VAL A 157 -11.34 -1.82 -5.49
C VAL A 157 -11.74 -3.28 -5.29
N VAL A 158 -11.01 -4.18 -5.95
CA VAL A 158 -11.12 -5.62 -5.77
C VAL A 158 -9.79 -6.19 -5.27
N PHE A 159 -9.87 -6.96 -4.18
CA PHE A 159 -8.81 -7.79 -3.63
C PHE A 159 -9.12 -9.25 -3.94
N GLN A 160 -8.35 -9.86 -4.84
CA GLN A 160 -8.59 -11.22 -5.32
C GLN A 160 -7.41 -12.14 -4.96
N SER A 161 -7.71 -13.29 -4.35
CA SER A 161 -6.69 -14.26 -3.93
C SER A 161 -5.63 -13.67 -2.99
N CYS A 162 -6.00 -12.68 -2.17
CA CYS A 162 -5.10 -12.05 -1.23
C CYS A 162 -5.09 -12.79 0.12
N LYS A 163 -3.98 -12.67 0.84
CA LYS A 163 -3.89 -13.01 2.27
C LYS A 163 -4.08 -11.74 3.09
N ILE A 164 -5.16 -11.67 3.84
CA ILE A 164 -5.51 -10.53 4.69
C ILE A 164 -5.27 -10.96 6.14
N MET A 165 -4.31 -10.33 6.80
CA MET A 165 -3.70 -10.85 8.01
C MET A 165 -3.76 -9.83 9.15
N PRO A 166 -4.86 -9.79 9.93
CA PRO A 166 -4.92 -8.97 11.13
C PRO A 166 -3.84 -9.41 12.13
N ARG A 167 -3.12 -8.46 12.73
CA ARG A 167 -2.10 -8.72 13.76
C ARG A 167 -2.56 -8.22 15.13
N GLN A 168 -1.90 -8.65 16.19
CA GLN A 168 -2.24 -8.20 17.56
C GLN A 168 -2.05 -6.67 17.69
N PRO A 169 -3.11 -5.90 18.04
CA PRO A 169 -3.00 -4.48 18.33
C PRO A 169 -2.55 -4.24 19.79
N LEU A 170 -2.50 -2.97 20.21
CA LEU A 170 -2.24 -2.63 21.61
C LEU A 170 -3.38 -3.12 22.53
N PRO A 171 -3.13 -3.24 23.85
CA PRO A 171 -4.18 -3.58 24.81
C PRO A 171 -5.40 -2.66 24.67
N ASN A 172 -6.60 -3.22 24.88
CA ASN A 172 -7.88 -2.52 24.80
C ASN A 172 -8.24 -1.95 23.41
N GLN A 173 -7.51 -2.32 22.36
CA GLN A 173 -7.90 -2.07 20.97
C GLN A 173 -8.57 -3.31 20.35
N PHE A 174 -9.20 -3.11 19.21
CA PHE A 174 -9.75 -4.17 18.36
C PHE A 174 -9.31 -3.92 16.92
N ASN A 175 -9.32 -4.97 16.10
CA ASN A 175 -8.99 -4.86 14.69
C ASN A 175 -10.24 -4.62 13.84
N THR A 176 -10.07 -3.81 12.80
CA THR A 176 -11.05 -3.64 11.73
C THR A 176 -10.33 -3.81 10.41
N ILE A 177 -10.74 -4.83 9.64
CA ILE A 177 -10.11 -5.11 8.35
C ILE A 177 -10.41 -3.99 7.36
N THR A 178 -11.66 -3.55 7.30
CA THR A 178 -12.09 -2.50 6.37
C THR A 178 -12.69 -1.28 7.05
N ALA A 179 -12.43 -0.11 6.48
CA ALA A 179 -13.09 1.15 6.82
C ALA A 179 -13.45 1.88 5.52
N GLN A 180 -14.54 1.44 4.90
CA GLN A 180 -15.01 1.97 3.62
C GLN A 180 -15.62 3.36 3.83
N GLY A 181 -15.24 4.32 2.98
CA GLY A 181 -15.54 5.74 3.15
C GLY A 181 -16.45 6.36 2.10
N LYS A 182 -17.40 5.60 1.52
CA LYS A 182 -18.40 6.14 0.57
C LYS A 182 -19.35 7.06 1.33
N LYS A 183 -19.48 8.31 0.86
CA LYS A 183 -20.32 9.34 1.50
C LYS A 183 -21.62 9.61 0.76
N ASP A 184 -21.67 9.25 -0.53
CA ASP A 184 -22.78 9.60 -1.42
C ASP A 184 -23.27 8.33 -2.14
N PRO A 185 -24.58 8.03 -2.14
CA PRO A 185 -25.14 6.85 -2.79
C PRO A 185 -24.89 6.80 -4.31
N ASN A 186 -24.64 7.94 -4.95
CA ASN A 186 -24.33 8.05 -6.38
C ASN A 186 -22.87 7.69 -6.72
N GLN A 187 -22.01 7.51 -5.71
CA GLN A 187 -20.64 7.03 -5.93
C GLN A 187 -20.63 5.53 -6.24
N ASN A 188 -19.92 5.17 -7.32
CA ASN A 188 -19.73 3.80 -7.78
C ASN A 188 -18.51 3.11 -7.13
N THR A 189 -18.33 3.33 -5.83
CA THR A 189 -17.15 2.90 -5.06
C THR A 189 -17.51 1.81 -4.05
N GLY A 190 -16.49 1.07 -3.59
CA GLY A 190 -16.65 -0.05 -2.68
C GLY A 190 -15.40 -0.91 -2.60
N ILE A 191 -15.27 -1.64 -1.49
CA ILE A 191 -14.22 -2.63 -1.27
C ILE A 191 -14.81 -4.02 -1.50
N ILE A 192 -14.24 -4.78 -2.43
CA ILE A 192 -14.63 -6.17 -2.70
C ILE A 192 -13.46 -7.07 -2.33
N ILE A 193 -13.70 -8.05 -1.46
CA ILE A 193 -12.75 -9.10 -1.09
C ILE A 193 -13.27 -10.42 -1.65
N GLN A 194 -12.56 -11.00 -2.62
CA GLN A 194 -13.02 -12.15 -3.39
C GLN A 194 -11.98 -13.27 -3.40
N LYS A 195 -12.38 -14.50 -3.06
CA LYS A 195 -11.48 -15.68 -3.05
C LYS A 195 -10.18 -15.46 -2.25
N SER A 196 -10.23 -14.60 -1.24
CA SER A 196 -9.11 -14.25 -0.38
C SER A 196 -9.22 -15.01 0.93
N THR A 197 -8.10 -15.16 1.64
CA THR A 197 -8.05 -15.76 2.97
C THR A 197 -7.90 -14.67 4.02
N ILE A 198 -8.70 -14.74 5.09
CA ILE A 198 -8.55 -13.88 6.26
C ILE A 198 -8.09 -14.78 7.41
N THR A 199 -6.85 -14.63 7.85
CA THR A 199 -6.24 -15.45 8.89
C THR A 199 -5.28 -14.61 9.72
N PRO A 200 -5.14 -14.82 11.04
CA PRO A 200 -4.23 -14.04 11.87
C PRO A 200 -2.79 -13.98 11.33
N PHE A 201 -2.13 -12.83 11.49
CA PHE A 201 -0.69 -12.72 11.30
C PHE A 201 0.02 -13.27 12.53
N GLY A 202 0.63 -14.45 12.40
CA GLY A 202 1.22 -15.17 13.54
C GLY A 202 0.16 -15.85 14.42
N ASN A 203 0.57 -16.33 15.61
CA ASN A 203 -0.25 -17.17 16.49
C ASN A 203 -0.71 -16.47 17.77
N ASN A 204 -0.56 -15.14 17.87
CA ASN A 204 -0.77 -14.37 19.10
C ASN A 204 -1.92 -13.36 19.03
N LEU A 205 -2.76 -13.42 17.99
CA LEU A 205 -3.92 -12.55 17.89
C LEU A 205 -5.00 -13.00 18.88
N THR A 206 -5.24 -12.19 19.91
CA THR A 206 -6.28 -12.39 20.92
C THR A 206 -7.36 -11.30 20.86
N ALA A 207 -7.05 -10.16 20.23
CA ALA A 207 -7.99 -9.06 20.12
C ALA A 207 -9.20 -9.39 19.23
N PRO A 208 -10.41 -8.87 19.57
CA PRO A 208 -11.56 -8.93 18.69
C PRO A 208 -11.20 -8.37 17.31
N THR A 209 -11.65 -9.05 16.26
CA THR A 209 -11.38 -8.67 14.87
C THR A 209 -12.67 -8.67 14.08
N TYR A 210 -12.96 -7.53 13.45
CA TYR A 210 -14.17 -7.32 12.65
C TYR A 210 -13.81 -7.18 11.18
N LEU A 211 -14.70 -7.63 10.28
CA LEU A 211 -14.53 -7.46 8.84
C LEU A 211 -14.47 -5.98 8.44
N GLY A 212 -15.09 -5.10 9.22
CA GLY A 212 -14.93 -3.67 9.06
C GLY A 212 -15.88 -2.86 9.93
N ARG A 213 -15.84 -1.54 9.72
CA ARG A 213 -16.76 -0.57 10.31
C ARG A 213 -17.13 0.52 9.29
N PRO A 214 -18.33 1.14 9.39
CA PRO A 214 -18.73 2.21 8.49
C PRO A 214 -17.99 3.51 8.85
N TRP A 215 -16.93 3.85 8.12
CA TRP A 215 -16.21 5.09 8.36
C TRP A 215 -17.02 6.32 7.91
N LYS A 216 -17.84 6.15 6.88
CA LYS A 216 -18.77 7.13 6.33
C LYS A 216 -20.14 6.51 6.08
#